data_AF-A0A7K7KMU0-F1
#
_entry.id   AF-A0A7K7KMU0-F1
#
_cell.length_a   1.000
_cell.length_b   1.000
_cell.length_c   1.000
_cell.angle_alpha   90.00
_cell.angle_beta   90.00
_cell.angle_gamma   90.00
#
_symmetry.space_group_name_H-M   'P 1'
#
loop_
_entity.id
_entity.type
_entity.pdbx_description
1 polymer ?
#
loop_
_entity_poly.entity_id
_entity_poly.type
_entity_poly.pdbx_seq_one_letter_code
_entity_poly.pdbx_strand_id
1 'polypeptide(L)'
;MAEQCAATNLKPLYLSKETPSFYTWTSAVGFAKGDMQCKHMCRAVENEFMVSREDSFIDGTRCEQDNPEHHGAFSLCVMGSCRAFWCDGRMDSKKMMDSCKVCGGDNSTCTKVSGSYTEGKAKEYVTFLSLPYNTTLVHIINQRPLFTHLAVKVKGEYVVAGKGKISLNVTYPSVLEDRQIKYKVFLTENNLPSLEEVHVDGPTQEEIEIQVYRRYGKEYGNATNPDITYSYFVPKENQTYMWIPQQGSCSVTCGEGEAGVLS
;
A
#
# COMPACT_ATOMS: atom_id res chain seq x y z
N MET A 1 15.58 -8.04 -5.75
CA MET A 1 16.41 -8.77 -4.77
C MET A 1 16.32 -10.29 -4.92
N ALA A 2 15.13 -10.90 -4.88
CA ALA A 2 15.00 -12.37 -4.93
C ALA A 2 15.66 -12.98 -6.18
N GLU A 3 15.46 -12.39 -7.36
CA GLU A 3 16.11 -12.82 -8.61
C GLU A 3 17.65 -12.75 -8.56
N GLN A 4 18.20 -11.66 -8.01
CA GLN A 4 19.65 -11.48 -7.83
C GLN A 4 20.22 -12.53 -6.85
N CYS A 5 19.50 -12.85 -5.78
CA CYS A 5 19.87 -13.96 -4.90
C CYS A 5 19.82 -15.32 -5.61
N ALA A 6 18.74 -15.60 -6.34
CA ALA A 6 18.54 -16.87 -7.05
C ALA A 6 19.59 -17.11 -8.15
N ALA A 7 20.13 -16.05 -8.77
CA ALA A 7 21.24 -16.14 -9.70
C ALA A 7 22.51 -16.75 -9.08
N THR A 8 22.62 -16.77 -7.75
CA THR A 8 23.74 -17.37 -7.03
C THR A 8 23.49 -18.81 -6.56
N ASN A 9 22.36 -19.44 -6.91
CA ASN A 9 22.02 -20.82 -6.48
C ASN A 9 23.09 -21.84 -6.91
N LEU A 10 23.72 -21.63 -8.07
CA LEU A 10 24.77 -22.50 -8.60
C LEU A 10 26.16 -22.22 -8.00
N LYS A 11 26.32 -21.16 -7.21
CA LYS A 11 27.58 -20.86 -6.53
C LYS A 11 27.62 -21.65 -5.20
N PRO A 12 28.62 -22.51 -4.94
CA PRO A 12 28.68 -23.24 -3.68
C PRO A 12 28.91 -22.30 -2.49
N LEU A 13 28.42 -22.70 -1.32
CA LEU A 13 28.76 -22.13 -0.02
C LEU A 13 29.63 -23.13 0.75
N TYR A 14 30.79 -22.69 1.21
CA TYR A 14 31.73 -23.51 1.98
C TYR A 14 31.58 -23.18 3.47
N LEU A 15 30.71 -23.92 4.15
CA LEU A 15 30.58 -23.84 5.62
C LEU A 15 31.70 -24.62 6.34
N SER A 16 32.22 -25.66 5.68
CA SER A 16 33.44 -26.37 6.05
C SER A 16 34.46 -26.22 4.91
N LYS A 17 35.76 -26.40 5.19
CA LYS A 17 36.83 -26.25 4.19
C LYS A 17 36.76 -27.27 3.04
N GLU A 18 36.00 -28.34 3.19
CA GLU A 18 36.13 -29.54 2.35
C GLU A 18 34.86 -29.85 1.56
N THR A 19 33.68 -29.44 2.04
CA THR A 19 32.40 -29.79 1.39
C THR A 19 31.63 -28.57 0.89
N PRO A 20 31.49 -28.41 -0.45
CA PRO A 20 30.60 -27.39 -1.01
C PRO A 20 29.14 -27.76 -0.72
N SER A 21 28.37 -26.80 -0.23
CA SER A 21 26.92 -26.94 -0.05
C SER A 21 26.19 -25.98 -1.00
N PHE A 22 25.08 -26.44 -1.57
CA PHE A 22 24.25 -25.66 -2.48
C PHE A 22 22.89 -25.39 -1.83
N TYR A 23 22.37 -24.19 -2.05
CA TYR A 23 21.13 -23.74 -1.45
C TYR A 23 20.32 -22.97 -2.47
N THR A 24 19.01 -23.01 -2.30
CA THR A 24 18.09 -22.10 -2.98
C THR A 24 18.00 -20.81 -2.18
N TRP A 25 18.38 -19.71 -2.80
CA TRP A 25 18.43 -18.40 -2.17
C TRP A 25 17.22 -17.55 -2.55
N THR A 26 16.75 -16.75 -1.59
CA THR A 26 15.74 -15.71 -1.79
C THR A 26 16.16 -14.42 -1.07
N SER A 27 15.38 -13.35 -1.23
CA SER A 27 15.66 -12.08 -0.56
C SER A 27 15.58 -12.20 0.96
N ALA A 28 16.51 -11.58 1.68
CA ALA A 28 16.46 -11.45 3.14
C ALA A 28 15.56 -10.28 3.63
N VAL A 29 14.62 -9.83 2.79
CA VAL A 29 13.65 -8.76 3.08
C VAL A 29 12.83 -9.09 4.34
N GLY A 30 12.62 -8.11 5.20
CA GLY A 30 11.98 -8.26 6.51
C GLY A 30 12.93 -8.77 7.62
N PHE A 31 14.12 -9.26 7.28
CA PHE A 31 15.12 -9.76 8.24
C PHE A 31 16.41 -8.92 8.24
N ALA A 32 16.91 -8.59 7.05
CA ALA A 32 18.06 -7.71 6.85
C ALA A 32 17.58 -6.37 6.29
N LYS A 33 18.07 -5.27 6.86
CA LYS A 33 17.69 -3.90 6.48
C LYS A 33 18.92 -3.02 6.32
N GLY A 34 18.74 -1.85 5.68
CA GLY A 34 19.77 -0.84 5.48
C GLY A 34 20.98 -1.38 4.71
N ASP A 35 22.17 -0.89 5.06
CA ASP A 35 23.41 -1.26 4.39
C ASP A 35 23.69 -2.77 4.43
N MET A 36 23.31 -3.45 5.51
CA MET A 36 23.46 -4.91 5.60
C MET A 36 22.65 -5.62 4.52
N GLN A 37 21.45 -5.13 4.21
CA GLN A 37 20.63 -5.66 3.13
C GLN A 37 21.32 -5.43 1.77
N CYS A 38 21.85 -4.23 1.54
CA CYS A 38 22.49 -3.87 0.27
C CYS A 38 23.83 -4.58 0.00
N LYS A 39 24.48 -5.14 1.02
CA LYS A 39 25.63 -6.07 0.89
C LYS A 39 25.23 -7.48 0.41
N HIS A 40 24.27 -7.54 -0.51
CA HIS A 40 23.76 -8.75 -1.15
C HIS A 40 23.35 -9.85 -0.16
N MET A 41 22.64 -9.46 0.91
CA MET A 41 22.18 -10.39 1.93
C MET A 41 21.02 -11.25 1.42
N CYS A 42 21.23 -12.56 1.37
CA CYS A 42 20.25 -13.53 0.90
C CYS A 42 19.92 -14.55 2.00
N ARG A 43 18.68 -15.04 2.00
CA ARG A 43 18.21 -16.08 2.91
C ARG A 43 18.13 -17.41 2.18
N ALA A 44 18.64 -18.47 2.81
CA ALA A 44 18.43 -19.84 2.35
C ALA A 44 16.97 -20.24 2.61
N VAL A 45 16.25 -20.67 1.56
CA VAL A 45 14.79 -20.93 1.64
C VAL A 45 14.45 -22.02 2.66
N GLU A 46 15.19 -23.13 2.67
CA GLU A 46 14.87 -24.30 3.51
C GLU A 46 15.57 -24.28 4.87
N ASN A 47 16.69 -23.57 4.99
CA ASN A 47 17.54 -23.58 6.19
C ASN A 47 17.46 -22.29 7.01
N GLU A 48 16.79 -21.27 6.46
CA GLU A 48 16.47 -19.98 7.09
C GLU A 48 17.65 -19.12 7.59
N PHE A 49 18.89 -19.54 7.38
CA PHE A 49 20.06 -18.71 7.64
C PHE A 49 20.30 -17.69 6.52
N MET A 50 21.04 -16.63 6.84
CA MET A 50 21.33 -15.52 5.93
C MET A 50 22.82 -15.35 5.75
N VAL A 51 23.26 -15.14 4.52
CA VAL A 51 24.65 -14.80 4.19
C VAL A 51 24.68 -13.79 3.04
N SER A 52 25.76 -13.02 3.00
CA SER A 52 26.11 -12.25 1.82
C SER A 52 26.59 -13.20 0.71
N ARG A 53 26.05 -13.05 -0.50
CA ARG A 53 26.35 -13.92 -1.64
C ARG A 53 27.29 -13.30 -2.67
N GLU A 54 27.37 -11.97 -2.68
CA GLU A 54 28.22 -11.13 -3.54
C GLU A 54 28.55 -9.82 -2.79
N ASP A 55 29.32 -8.92 -3.39
CA ASP A 55 29.73 -7.67 -2.75
C ASP A 55 28.53 -6.75 -2.43
N SER A 56 27.62 -6.57 -3.39
CA SER A 56 26.41 -5.76 -3.22
C SER A 56 25.32 -6.10 -4.22
N PHE A 57 24.07 -5.79 -3.89
CA PHE A 57 23.00 -5.76 -4.90
C PHE A 57 23.27 -4.67 -5.94
N ILE A 58 22.68 -4.84 -7.13
CA ILE A 58 22.78 -3.87 -8.24
C ILE A 58 22.23 -2.51 -7.80
N ASP A 59 22.93 -1.44 -8.17
CA ASP A 59 22.50 -0.07 -7.89
C ASP A 59 21.09 0.20 -8.42
N GLY A 60 20.25 0.81 -7.59
CA GLY A 60 18.82 1.01 -7.86
C GLY A 60 17.92 -0.12 -7.35
N THR A 61 18.47 -1.18 -6.74
CA THR A 61 17.64 -2.19 -6.05
C THR A 61 17.00 -1.60 -4.80
N ARG A 62 15.67 -1.72 -4.63
CA ARG A 62 14.93 -1.28 -3.42
C ARG A 62 15.48 -1.90 -2.14
N CYS A 63 15.64 -1.12 -1.08
CA CYS A 63 16.03 -1.59 0.25
C CYS A 63 15.11 -1.02 1.35
N GLU A 64 15.02 -1.74 2.47
CA GLU A 64 14.28 -1.32 3.66
C GLU A 64 15.16 -0.44 4.53
N GLN A 65 14.60 0.66 5.04
CA GLN A 65 15.29 1.58 5.91
C GLN A 65 14.47 1.81 7.19
N ASP A 66 15.11 1.60 8.34
CA ASP A 66 14.49 1.79 9.66
C ASP A 66 14.73 3.19 10.24
N ASN A 67 15.33 4.13 9.48
CA ASN A 67 15.53 5.50 9.95
C ASN A 67 14.22 6.29 9.90
N PRO A 68 13.65 6.71 11.05
CA PRO A 68 12.42 7.49 11.07
C PRO A 68 12.54 8.84 10.36
N GLU A 69 13.75 9.40 10.29
CA GLU A 69 14.03 10.69 9.62
C GLU A 69 13.80 10.63 8.10
N HIS A 70 13.73 9.42 7.53
CA HIS A 70 13.50 9.18 6.11
C HIS A 70 12.04 8.76 5.81
N HIS A 71 11.10 9.00 6.75
CA HIS A 71 9.68 8.81 6.49
C HIS A 71 9.24 9.62 5.26
N GLY A 72 8.74 8.93 4.23
CA GLY A 72 8.31 9.53 2.96
C GLY A 72 9.37 9.55 1.86
N ALA A 73 10.61 9.15 2.17
CA ALA A 73 11.61 8.81 1.17
C ALA A 73 11.48 7.33 0.77
N PHE A 74 11.91 7.00 -0.44
CA PHE A 74 12.12 5.64 -0.85
C PHE A 74 13.62 5.32 -0.82
N SER A 75 14.00 4.07 -0.58
CA SER A 75 15.41 3.72 -0.40
C SER A 75 15.90 2.73 -1.45
N LEU A 76 17.10 2.98 -1.97
CA LEU A 76 17.75 2.20 -3.02
C LEU A 76 19.18 1.87 -2.61
N CYS A 77 19.67 0.69 -3.01
CA CYS A 77 21.07 0.35 -2.90
C CYS A 77 21.90 1.18 -3.88
N VAL A 78 22.98 1.77 -3.38
CA VAL A 78 24.00 2.50 -4.15
C VAL A 78 25.36 2.14 -3.58
N MET A 79 26.20 1.48 -4.38
CA MET A 79 27.52 1.00 -3.98
C MET A 79 27.51 0.18 -2.68
N GLY A 80 26.51 -0.69 -2.52
CA GLY A 80 26.36 -1.55 -1.34
C GLY A 80 25.85 -0.87 -0.06
N SER A 81 25.50 0.41 -0.10
CA SER A 81 24.80 1.12 0.98
C SER A 81 23.36 1.42 0.61
N CYS A 82 22.45 1.39 1.59
CA CYS A 82 21.05 1.77 1.40
C CYS A 82 20.91 3.29 1.56
N ARG A 83 20.52 3.96 0.47
CA ARG A 83 20.42 5.42 0.40
C ARG A 83 18.99 5.86 0.20
N ALA A 84 18.59 6.91 0.90
CA ALA A 84 17.25 7.49 0.82
C ALA A 84 17.16 8.53 -0.31
N PHE A 85 16.09 8.44 -1.07
CA PHE A 85 15.75 9.33 -2.17
C PHE A 85 14.33 9.85 -1.97
N TRP A 86 14.17 11.14 -2.22
CA TRP A 86 12.91 11.85 -2.02
C TRP A 86 12.07 11.86 -3.29
N CYS A 87 10.89 12.47 -3.27
CA CYS A 87 9.93 12.37 -4.37
C CYS A 87 10.44 12.93 -5.71
N ASP A 88 11.45 13.82 -5.68
CA ASP A 88 12.09 14.41 -6.86
C ASP A 88 13.30 13.59 -7.35
N GLY A 89 13.52 12.40 -6.78
CA GLY A 89 14.58 11.47 -7.16
C GLY A 89 15.97 11.89 -6.69
N ARG A 90 16.08 12.88 -5.80
CA ARG A 90 17.37 13.37 -5.29
C ARG A 90 17.58 12.93 -3.84
N MET A 91 18.84 12.66 -3.51
CA MET A 91 19.27 12.52 -2.11
C MET A 91 19.19 13.89 -1.43
N ASP A 92 18.89 13.89 -0.12
CA ASP A 92 18.87 15.07 0.75
C ASP A 92 17.93 16.24 0.36
N SER A 93 17.10 16.11 -0.68
CA SER A 93 16.18 17.19 -1.09
C SER A 93 15.05 17.43 -0.08
N LYS A 94 14.68 16.39 0.69
CA LYS A 94 13.58 16.40 1.68
C LYS A 94 12.22 16.79 1.09
N LYS A 95 12.08 16.74 -0.24
CA LYS A 95 10.79 16.96 -0.90
C LYS A 95 9.90 15.74 -0.73
N MET A 96 8.73 15.96 -0.15
CA MET A 96 7.74 14.90 0.09
C MET A 96 6.62 14.97 -0.94
N MET A 97 6.01 13.81 -1.19
CA MET A 97 4.72 13.78 -1.87
C MET A 97 3.67 14.42 -0.97
N ASP A 98 2.79 15.23 -1.57
CA ASP A 98 1.59 15.68 -0.90
C ASP A 98 0.53 14.56 -0.82
N SER A 99 -0.63 14.85 -0.26
CA SER A 99 -1.73 13.90 -0.10
C SER A 99 -2.31 13.43 -1.42
N CYS A 100 -2.11 14.20 -2.50
CA CYS A 100 -2.53 13.91 -3.86
C CYS A 100 -1.46 13.15 -4.66
N LYS A 101 -0.33 12.78 -4.01
CA LYS A 101 0.87 12.19 -4.61
C LYS A 101 1.55 13.09 -5.65
N VAL A 102 1.47 14.41 -5.46
CA VAL A 102 2.25 15.41 -6.20
C VAL A 102 3.52 15.76 -5.41
N CYS A 103 4.68 15.64 -6.05
CA CYS A 103 5.95 15.92 -5.40
C CYS A 103 6.12 17.41 -5.09
N GLY A 104 6.26 17.77 -3.81
CA GLY A 104 6.29 19.16 -3.37
C GLY A 104 4.96 19.91 -3.60
N GLY A 105 3.85 19.17 -3.71
CA GLY A 105 2.53 19.74 -3.86
C GLY A 105 1.99 20.37 -2.56
N ASP A 106 0.87 21.07 -2.69
CA ASP A 106 0.20 21.83 -1.63
C ASP A 106 -1.17 21.24 -1.24
N ASN A 107 -1.48 20.01 -1.66
CA ASN A 107 -2.77 19.33 -1.51
C ASN A 107 -3.95 19.96 -2.27
N SER A 108 -3.71 20.86 -3.21
CA SER A 108 -4.80 21.57 -3.93
C SER A 108 -5.46 20.73 -5.04
N THR A 109 -4.81 19.69 -5.55
CA THR A 109 -5.22 18.94 -6.75
C THR A 109 -6.16 17.76 -6.47
N CYS A 110 -6.46 17.48 -5.20
CA CYS A 110 -7.34 16.38 -4.79
C CYS A 110 -8.31 16.82 -3.68
N THR A 111 -9.33 16.02 -3.43
CA THR A 111 -10.29 16.19 -2.33
C THR A 111 -10.29 14.97 -1.43
N LYS A 112 -10.43 15.21 -0.12
CA LYS A 112 -10.56 14.14 0.88
C LYS A 112 -12.00 13.64 0.92
N VAL A 113 -12.17 12.34 0.80
CA VAL A 113 -13.43 11.63 1.03
C VAL A 113 -13.30 10.84 2.32
N SER A 114 -14.32 10.89 3.18
CA SER A 114 -14.37 10.14 4.43
C SER A 114 -15.75 9.52 4.62
N GLY A 115 -15.82 8.41 5.36
CA GLY A 115 -17.07 7.76 5.67
C GLY A 115 -16.93 6.73 6.77
N SER A 116 -18.05 6.08 7.08
CA SER A 116 -18.12 5.01 8.07
C SER A 116 -19.05 3.89 7.58
N TYR A 117 -18.85 2.69 8.11
CA TYR A 117 -19.67 1.52 7.79
C TYR A 117 -19.85 0.63 9.01
N THR A 118 -21.10 0.32 9.33
CA THR A 118 -21.49 -0.48 10.52
C THR A 118 -22.38 -1.67 10.18
N GLU A 119 -22.62 -1.89 8.89
CA GLU A 119 -23.55 -2.88 8.37
C GLU A 119 -22.82 -4.15 7.91
N GLY A 120 -23.56 -5.12 7.38
CA GLY A 120 -22.98 -6.38 6.86
C GLY A 120 -23.96 -7.54 6.96
N LYS A 121 -23.57 -8.66 6.36
CA LYS A 121 -24.37 -9.89 6.34
C LYS A 121 -23.65 -11.00 7.09
N ALA A 122 -24.41 -11.76 7.88
CA ALA A 122 -23.88 -12.84 8.68
C ALA A 122 -23.24 -13.91 7.78
N LYS A 123 -22.01 -14.30 8.12
CA LYS A 123 -21.20 -15.31 7.43
C LYS A 123 -20.88 -15.01 5.96
N GLU A 124 -20.98 -13.75 5.55
CA GLU A 124 -20.68 -13.29 4.19
C GLU A 124 -19.65 -12.16 4.21
N TYR A 125 -18.85 -12.06 3.15
CA TYR A 125 -18.10 -10.84 2.86
C TYR A 125 -18.99 -9.86 2.10
N VAL A 126 -19.11 -8.64 2.61
CA VAL A 126 -19.87 -7.56 1.97
C VAL A 126 -18.91 -6.44 1.58
N THR A 127 -18.88 -6.12 0.29
CA THR A 127 -18.18 -4.92 -0.20
C THR A 127 -18.88 -3.67 0.31
N PHE A 128 -18.14 -2.83 1.04
CA PHE A 128 -18.64 -1.54 1.50
C PHE A 128 -17.92 -0.35 0.86
N LEU A 129 -16.75 -0.58 0.25
CA LEU A 129 -15.97 0.44 -0.44
C LEU A 129 -15.25 -0.18 -1.64
N SER A 130 -15.56 0.33 -2.84
CA SER A 130 -14.77 0.08 -4.04
C SER A 130 -13.96 1.35 -4.32
N LEU A 131 -12.63 1.23 -4.36
CA LEU A 131 -11.75 2.38 -4.51
C LEU A 131 -11.70 2.82 -5.98
N PRO A 132 -11.99 4.10 -6.29
CA PRO A 132 -11.80 4.65 -7.63
C PRO A 132 -10.33 4.57 -8.07
N TYR A 133 -10.10 4.62 -9.38
CA TYR A 133 -8.76 4.82 -9.92
C TYR A 133 -8.16 6.15 -9.46
N ASN A 134 -6.84 6.19 -9.35
CA ASN A 134 -6.06 7.34 -8.88
C ASN A 134 -6.37 7.78 -7.44
N THR A 135 -6.96 6.90 -6.63
CA THR A 135 -7.15 7.16 -5.20
C THR A 135 -5.81 7.08 -4.48
N THR A 136 -5.59 7.99 -3.53
CA THR A 136 -4.34 8.12 -2.78
C THR A 136 -4.58 8.15 -1.28
N LEU A 137 -3.59 7.69 -0.50
CA LEU A 137 -3.60 7.67 0.98
C LEU A 137 -4.89 7.11 1.57
N VAL A 138 -5.29 5.91 1.15
CA VAL A 138 -6.45 5.24 1.72
C VAL A 138 -6.09 4.76 3.12
N HIS A 139 -6.96 5.08 4.07
CA HIS A 139 -6.84 4.63 5.45
C HIS A 139 -8.19 4.13 5.93
N ILE A 140 -8.24 2.88 6.40
CA ILE A 140 -9.46 2.19 6.84
C ILE A 140 -9.17 1.56 8.18
N ILE A 141 -10.05 1.78 9.13
CA ILE A 141 -9.92 1.29 10.51
C ILE A 141 -11.19 0.52 10.86
N ASN A 142 -11.06 -0.72 11.34
CA ASN A 142 -12.13 -1.44 12.03
C ASN A 142 -11.84 -1.48 13.53
N GLN A 143 -12.69 -0.81 14.32
CA GLN A 143 -12.55 -0.72 15.77
C GLN A 143 -13.17 -1.91 16.52
N ARG A 144 -13.90 -2.79 15.83
CA ARG A 144 -14.54 -3.98 16.45
C ARG A 144 -14.21 -5.29 15.72
N PRO A 145 -12.93 -5.71 15.68
CA PRO A 145 -12.50 -6.89 14.94
C PRO A 145 -12.70 -8.23 15.69
N LEU A 146 -13.39 -8.25 16.83
CA LEU A 146 -13.62 -9.49 17.59
C LEU A 146 -14.52 -10.49 16.86
N PHE A 147 -15.57 -9.99 16.18
CA PHE A 147 -16.56 -10.79 15.47
C PHE A 147 -16.71 -10.39 14.01
N THR A 148 -15.89 -9.45 13.57
CA THR A 148 -15.83 -8.97 12.20
C THR A 148 -14.38 -8.88 11.77
N HIS A 149 -14.11 -8.92 10.47
CA HIS A 149 -12.75 -8.66 9.97
C HIS A 149 -12.77 -8.09 8.57
N LEU A 150 -11.75 -7.30 8.24
CA LEU A 150 -11.59 -6.71 6.92
C LEU A 150 -11.03 -7.72 5.91
N ALA A 151 -11.37 -7.52 4.65
CA ALA A 151 -10.76 -8.20 3.51
C ALA A 151 -10.52 -7.20 2.38
N VAL A 152 -9.50 -7.49 1.59
CA VAL A 152 -9.12 -6.67 0.44
C VAL A 152 -9.02 -7.57 -0.77
N LYS A 153 -9.72 -7.20 -1.84
CA LYS A 153 -9.57 -7.80 -3.16
C LYS A 153 -8.86 -6.84 -4.10
N VAL A 154 -7.96 -7.39 -4.90
CA VAL A 154 -7.28 -6.70 -5.98
C VAL A 154 -7.55 -7.47 -7.25
N LYS A 155 -8.18 -6.84 -8.26
CA LYS A 155 -8.61 -7.51 -9.50
C LYS A 155 -9.44 -8.78 -9.25
N GLY A 156 -10.32 -8.75 -8.26
CA GLY A 156 -11.18 -9.86 -7.87
C GLY A 156 -10.55 -10.93 -6.95
N GLU A 157 -9.23 -10.93 -6.79
CA GLU A 157 -8.51 -11.90 -5.95
C GLU A 157 -8.26 -11.36 -4.54
N TYR A 158 -8.48 -12.19 -3.52
CA TYR A 158 -8.23 -11.80 -2.14
C TYR A 158 -6.73 -11.74 -1.83
N VAL A 159 -6.24 -10.54 -1.53
CA VAL A 159 -4.87 -10.31 -1.03
C VAL A 159 -4.81 -10.22 0.50
N VAL A 160 -5.95 -9.92 1.14
CA VAL A 160 -6.14 -9.95 2.59
C VAL A 160 -7.39 -10.77 2.92
N ALA A 161 -7.26 -11.71 3.87
CA ALA A 161 -8.32 -12.60 4.34
C ALA A 161 -8.95 -13.47 3.22
N GLY A 162 -10.27 -13.39 2.99
CA GLY A 162 -11.00 -14.16 1.96
C GLY A 162 -11.45 -15.57 2.33
N LYS A 163 -10.96 -16.16 3.43
CA LYS A 163 -11.27 -17.55 3.84
C LYS A 163 -12.15 -17.68 5.09
N GLY A 164 -13.02 -16.69 5.32
CA GLY A 164 -13.89 -16.61 6.51
C GLY A 164 -13.16 -16.49 7.86
N LYS A 165 -11.87 -16.14 7.84
CA LYS A 165 -11.02 -15.92 9.02
C LYS A 165 -10.24 -14.63 8.84
N ILE A 166 -9.98 -13.94 9.95
CA ILE A 166 -9.09 -12.78 10.00
C ILE A 166 -7.69 -13.15 9.51
N SER A 167 -7.02 -12.23 8.82
CA SER A 167 -5.65 -12.43 8.33
C SER A 167 -4.63 -12.02 9.40
N LEU A 168 -3.37 -12.44 9.24
CA LEU A 168 -2.26 -11.84 9.98
C LEU A 168 -1.84 -10.53 9.30
N ASN A 169 -0.80 -9.86 9.82
CA ASN A 169 -0.23 -8.71 9.14
C ASN A 169 0.25 -9.09 7.73
N VAL A 170 -0.19 -8.35 6.73
CA VAL A 170 0.14 -8.59 5.32
C VAL A 170 0.56 -7.27 4.70
N THR A 171 1.63 -7.31 3.89
CA THR A 171 1.98 -6.21 2.98
C THR A 171 1.99 -6.76 1.57
N TYR A 172 1.10 -6.25 0.72
CA TYR A 172 0.94 -6.69 -0.67
C TYR A 172 1.39 -5.59 -1.65
N PRO A 173 2.10 -5.96 -2.74
CA PRO A 173 2.61 -7.29 -3.04
C PRO A 173 3.90 -7.61 -2.25
N SER A 174 4.63 -6.59 -1.80
CA SER A 174 5.85 -6.71 -0.98
C SER A 174 6.12 -5.41 -0.23
N VAL A 175 6.92 -5.49 0.85
CA VAL A 175 7.37 -4.34 1.67
C VAL A 175 8.37 -3.43 0.95
N LEU A 176 8.86 -3.82 -0.23
CA LEU A 176 9.79 -3.05 -1.04
C LEU A 176 9.14 -2.20 -2.15
N GLU A 177 7.88 -2.45 -2.49
CA GLU A 177 7.21 -1.74 -3.60
C GLU A 177 6.83 -0.31 -3.20
N ASP A 178 6.72 0.62 -4.14
CA ASP A 178 6.26 1.97 -3.78
C ASP A 178 4.76 2.02 -3.47
N ARG A 179 3.98 1.15 -4.11
CA ARG A 179 2.52 1.09 -3.99
C ARG A 179 2.15 -0.17 -3.26
N GLN A 180 1.97 -0.03 -1.95
CA GLN A 180 1.69 -1.14 -1.08
C GLN A 180 0.27 -1.05 -0.52
N ILE A 181 -0.31 -2.23 -0.26
CA ILE A 181 -1.45 -2.41 0.61
C ILE A 181 -0.92 -3.03 1.91
N LYS A 182 -0.98 -2.27 3.00
CA LYS A 182 -0.55 -2.71 4.33
C LYS A 182 -1.78 -2.99 5.16
N TYR A 183 -1.97 -4.24 5.54
CA TYR A 183 -2.97 -4.67 6.50
C TYR A 183 -2.29 -5.02 7.82
N LYS A 184 -2.75 -4.39 8.91
CA LYS A 184 -2.23 -4.59 10.26
C LYS A 184 -3.36 -4.94 11.20
N VAL A 185 -3.12 -5.92 12.07
CA VAL A 185 -3.99 -6.27 13.19
C VAL A 185 -3.25 -5.94 14.47
N PHE A 186 -3.86 -5.10 15.29
CA PHE A 186 -3.39 -4.81 16.63
C PHE A 186 -4.09 -5.73 17.61
N LEU A 187 -3.35 -6.16 18.62
CA LEU A 187 -3.82 -7.10 19.62
C LEU A 187 -3.93 -6.41 20.99
N THR A 188 -4.86 -6.89 21.80
CA THR A 188 -4.93 -6.64 23.23
C THR A 188 -3.84 -7.43 23.97
N GLU A 189 -3.66 -7.18 25.27
CA GLU A 189 -2.75 -7.96 26.15
C GLU A 189 -3.07 -9.46 26.15
N ASN A 190 -4.33 -9.83 25.89
CA ASN A 190 -4.78 -11.23 25.81
C ASN A 190 -4.65 -11.83 24.40
N ASN A 191 -3.89 -11.21 23.49
CA ASN A 191 -3.74 -11.62 22.09
C ASN A 191 -5.04 -11.68 21.30
N LEU A 192 -6.07 -10.90 21.69
CA LEU A 192 -7.31 -10.76 20.93
C LEU A 192 -7.25 -9.54 20.01
N PRO A 193 -7.84 -9.58 18.80
CA PRO A 193 -7.91 -8.44 17.90
C PRO A 193 -8.56 -7.22 18.57
N SER A 194 -7.86 -6.10 18.61
CA SER A 194 -8.34 -4.81 19.15
C SER A 194 -8.66 -3.80 18.04
N LEU A 195 -7.87 -3.78 16.97
CA LEU A 195 -7.99 -2.85 15.86
C LEU A 195 -7.49 -3.51 14.58
N GLU A 196 -8.16 -3.28 13.45
CA GLU A 196 -7.59 -3.55 12.13
C GLU A 196 -7.36 -2.23 11.39
N GLU A 197 -6.24 -2.14 10.70
CA GLU A 197 -5.92 -1.03 9.80
C GLU A 197 -5.58 -1.55 8.40
N VAL A 198 -6.18 -0.95 7.38
CA VAL A 198 -5.75 -1.07 5.98
C VAL A 198 -5.23 0.28 5.52
N HIS A 199 -3.99 0.31 5.05
CA HIS A 199 -3.39 1.45 4.39
C HIS A 199 -3.11 1.11 2.92
N VAL A 200 -3.54 1.96 1.99
CA VAL A 200 -3.18 1.86 0.58
C VAL A 200 -2.49 3.15 0.18
N ASP A 201 -1.21 3.05 -0.20
CA ASP A 201 -0.40 4.23 -0.54
C ASP A 201 -0.96 4.98 -1.76
N GLY A 202 -1.32 4.24 -2.82
CA GLY A 202 -1.77 4.78 -4.10
C GLY A 202 -0.66 5.52 -4.88
N PRO A 203 -0.97 6.09 -6.06
CA PRO A 203 -2.27 6.12 -6.71
C PRO A 203 -2.71 4.72 -7.16
N THR A 204 -3.98 4.39 -6.92
CA THR A 204 -4.56 3.10 -7.32
C THR A 204 -4.64 3.00 -8.85
N GLN A 205 -4.12 1.90 -9.41
CA GLN A 205 -4.18 1.60 -10.85
C GLN A 205 -4.93 0.31 -11.15
N GLU A 206 -5.47 -0.31 -10.11
CA GLU A 206 -6.14 -1.59 -10.18
C GLU A 206 -7.47 -1.47 -9.44
N GLU A 207 -8.44 -2.27 -9.84
CA GLU A 207 -9.70 -2.38 -9.11
C GLU A 207 -9.44 -2.98 -7.73
N ILE A 208 -9.73 -2.20 -6.69
CA ILE A 208 -9.56 -2.61 -5.30
C ILE A 208 -10.91 -2.51 -4.59
N GLU A 209 -11.37 -3.65 -4.08
CA GLU A 209 -12.58 -3.74 -3.26
C GLU A 209 -12.21 -4.01 -1.81
N ILE A 210 -12.81 -3.26 -0.90
CA ILE A 210 -12.70 -3.46 0.53
C ILE A 210 -14.01 -4.05 1.04
N GLN A 211 -13.87 -5.18 1.71
CA GLN A 211 -14.99 -5.95 2.22
C GLN A 211 -14.87 -6.13 3.73
N VAL A 212 -16.00 -6.40 4.37
CA VAL A 212 -16.06 -6.82 5.77
C VAL A 212 -16.79 -8.14 5.87
N TYR A 213 -16.23 -9.06 6.64
CA TYR A 213 -16.91 -10.27 7.07
C TYR A 213 -17.53 -10.06 8.43
N ARG A 214 -18.76 -10.56 8.62
CA ARG A 214 -19.45 -10.50 9.90
C ARG A 214 -19.82 -11.90 10.35
N ARG A 215 -19.33 -12.36 11.50
CA ARG A 215 -19.52 -13.74 11.96
C ARG A 215 -20.97 -14.06 12.39
N TYR A 216 -21.61 -13.11 13.06
CA TYR A 216 -22.94 -13.27 13.65
C TYR A 216 -23.95 -12.31 13.02
N GLY A 217 -25.24 -12.63 13.00
CA GLY A 217 -26.26 -11.71 12.49
C GLY A 217 -26.63 -10.60 13.47
N LYS A 218 -27.55 -9.73 13.05
CA LYS A 218 -28.02 -8.56 13.84
C LYS A 218 -28.70 -8.97 15.15
N GLU A 219 -29.25 -10.18 15.20
CA GLU A 219 -29.89 -10.77 16.37
C GLU A 219 -28.95 -10.94 17.57
N TYR A 220 -27.63 -10.98 17.37
CA TYR A 220 -26.62 -11.04 18.44
C TYR A 220 -26.23 -9.66 19.00
N GLY A 221 -26.92 -8.60 18.58
CA GLY A 221 -26.76 -7.24 19.09
C GLY A 221 -25.57 -6.47 18.51
N ASN A 222 -25.48 -5.20 18.90
CA ASN A 222 -24.58 -4.21 18.30
C ASN A 222 -23.08 -4.49 18.54
N ALA A 223 -22.73 -5.29 19.55
CA ALA A 223 -21.35 -5.69 19.80
C ALA A 223 -20.77 -6.57 18.68
N THR A 224 -21.63 -7.21 17.88
CA THR A 224 -21.23 -8.03 16.72
C THR A 224 -21.23 -7.26 15.40
N ASN A 225 -21.66 -5.99 15.41
CA ASN A 225 -21.59 -5.14 14.23
C ASN A 225 -20.14 -4.65 14.02
N PRO A 226 -19.71 -4.48 12.76
CA PRO A 226 -18.47 -3.79 12.48
C PRO A 226 -18.55 -2.32 12.89
N ASP A 227 -17.38 -1.72 13.10
CA ASP A 227 -17.24 -0.31 13.44
C ASP A 227 -16.11 0.26 12.59
N ILE A 228 -16.44 0.51 11.32
CA ILE A 228 -15.45 0.86 10.30
C ILE A 228 -15.50 2.35 10.01
N THR A 229 -14.34 2.97 9.97
CA THR A 229 -14.14 4.34 9.46
C THR A 229 -13.11 4.30 8.34
N TYR A 230 -13.29 5.14 7.33
CA TYR A 230 -12.35 5.22 6.22
C TYR A 230 -12.18 6.66 5.73
N SER A 231 -11.01 6.93 5.17
CA SER A 231 -10.74 8.14 4.42
C SER A 231 -9.74 7.91 3.30
N TYR A 232 -9.85 8.67 2.23
CA TYR A 232 -8.93 8.62 1.09
C TYR A 232 -9.00 9.94 0.30
N PHE A 233 -8.08 10.14 -0.64
CA PHE A 233 -8.04 11.31 -1.50
C PHE A 233 -8.29 10.92 -2.96
N VAL A 234 -9.14 11.67 -3.65
CA VAL A 234 -9.42 11.52 -5.08
C VAL A 234 -9.01 12.78 -5.84
N PRO A 235 -8.44 12.68 -7.05
CA PRO A 235 -8.12 13.86 -7.85
C PRO A 235 -9.37 14.71 -8.09
N LYS A 236 -9.21 16.03 -8.07
CA LYS A 236 -10.28 16.93 -8.53
C LYS A 236 -10.42 16.74 -10.02
N GLU A 237 -11.62 16.38 -10.46
CA GLU A 237 -11.95 16.52 -11.88
C GLU A 237 -11.88 18.01 -12.21
N ASN A 238 -11.11 18.37 -13.23
CA ASN A 238 -11.22 19.68 -13.85
C ASN A 238 -12.61 19.73 -14.50
N GLN A 239 -13.61 20.17 -13.75
CA GLN A 239 -14.92 20.50 -14.33
C GLN A 239 -14.71 21.68 -15.27
N THR A 240 -14.38 21.39 -16.53
CA THR A 240 -14.49 22.35 -17.61
C THR A 240 -15.97 22.55 -17.85
N TYR A 241 -16.54 23.60 -17.24
CA TYR A 241 -17.89 24.04 -17.56
C TYR A 241 -17.87 24.52 -19.01
N MET A 242 -18.52 23.77 -19.89
CA MET A 242 -18.75 24.17 -21.26
C MET A 242 -20.14 24.79 -21.33
N TRP A 243 -20.22 26.10 -21.58
CA TRP A 243 -21.50 26.76 -21.80
C TRP A 243 -22.08 26.27 -23.13
N ILE A 244 -23.20 25.56 -23.07
CA ILE A 244 -23.96 25.20 -24.27
C ILE A 244 -24.99 26.31 -24.47
N PRO A 245 -24.89 27.14 -25.53
CA PRO A 245 -25.89 28.16 -25.79
C PRO A 245 -27.23 27.50 -26.13
N GLN A 246 -28.26 27.78 -25.34
CA GLN A 246 -29.63 27.43 -25.69
C GLN A 246 -30.28 28.59 -26.46
N GLN A 247 -30.80 28.32 -27.65
CA GLN A 247 -31.66 29.26 -28.36
C GLN A 247 -33.03 29.30 -27.70
N GLY A 248 -33.37 30.44 -27.11
CA GLY A 248 -34.67 30.72 -26.51
C GLY A 248 -34.80 32.21 -26.19
N SER A 249 -36.02 32.66 -25.93
CA SER A 249 -36.27 34.02 -25.45
C SER A 249 -35.69 34.21 -24.05
N CYS A 250 -34.64 35.02 -23.94
CA CYS A 250 -33.95 35.29 -22.69
C CYS A 250 -34.84 36.09 -21.73
N SER A 251 -34.93 35.66 -20.47
CA SER A 251 -35.58 36.41 -19.39
C SER A 251 -34.66 37.47 -18.76
N VAL A 252 -33.34 37.37 -18.99
CA VAL A 252 -32.31 38.29 -18.49
C VAL A 252 -31.12 38.36 -19.46
N THR A 253 -30.40 39.48 -19.47
CA THR A 253 -29.13 39.62 -20.21
C THR A 253 -28.01 38.89 -19.48
N CYS A 254 -27.28 38.03 -20.19
CA CYS A 254 -26.06 37.40 -19.68
C CYS A 254 -24.97 38.47 -19.46
N GLY A 255 -24.12 38.28 -18.43
CA GLY A 255 -23.00 39.18 -18.15
C GLY A 255 -21.95 39.20 -19.28
N GLU A 256 -21.06 40.19 -19.26
CA GLU A 256 -20.03 40.39 -20.28
C GLU A 256 -19.08 39.18 -20.38
N GLY A 257 -18.99 38.60 -21.57
CA GLY A 257 -18.06 37.53 -21.91
C GLY A 257 -17.84 37.44 -23.43
N GLU A 258 -16.61 37.14 -23.85
CA GLU A 258 -16.25 37.02 -25.27
C GLU A 258 -16.65 35.65 -25.84
N ALA A 259 -17.35 35.67 -26.98
CA ALA A 259 -17.68 34.48 -27.73
C ALA A 259 -16.42 33.93 -28.41
N GLY A 260 -15.98 32.74 -28.01
CA GLY A 260 -14.95 31.99 -28.72
C GLY A 260 -15.44 31.64 -30.12
N VAL A 261 -14.86 32.28 -31.14
CA VAL A 261 -15.12 31.96 -32.54
C VAL A 261 -14.49 30.60 -32.85
N LEU A 262 -15.32 29.58 -33.09
CA LEU A 262 -14.89 28.32 -33.67
C LEU A 262 -14.58 28.56 -35.15
N SER A 263 -13.29 28.60 -35.49
CA SER A 263 -12.77 28.54 -36.86
C SER A 263 -12.62 27.10 -37.35
#